data_AF-A0A292E318-F1
#
_entry.id   AF-A0A292E318-F1
#
_cell.length_a   1.000
_cell.length_b   1.000
_cell.length_c   1.000
_cell.angle_alpha   90.00
_cell.angle_beta   90.00
_cell.angle_gamma   90.00
#
_symmetry.space_group_name_H-M   'P 1'
#
loop_
_entity.id
_entity.type
_entity.pdbx_description
1 polymer ?
#
loop_
_entity_poly.entity_id
_entity_poly.type
_entity_poly.pdbx_seq_one_letter_code
_entity_poly.pdbx_strand_id
1 'polypeptide(L)'
;MLSSIVAGILAMALASAFAIGPAAAEDAAQAQRNMEAFLRAEPACAEFTDQCSICKVENGKAICSTPSIACIRKDYVCTRKNGE
;
A
#
# COMPACT_ATOMS: atom_id res chain seq x y z
N MET A 1 -33.01 44.70 14.39
CA MET A 1 -31.72 45.22 14.86
C MET A 1 -31.39 44.53 16.18
N LEU A 2 -30.36 43.67 16.17
CA LEU A 2 -29.63 43.06 17.30
C LEU A 2 -30.49 42.22 18.29
N SER A 3 -30.36 40.91 18.46
CA SER A 3 -29.13 40.17 18.78
C SER A 3 -29.40 38.68 18.53
N SER A 4 -29.00 38.10 17.40
CA SER A 4 -27.79 37.27 17.28
C SER A 4 -26.89 37.21 18.51
N ILE A 5 -26.31 36.02 18.75
CA ILE A 5 -25.24 35.69 19.69
C ILE A 5 -25.75 35.22 21.07
N VAL A 6 -25.84 33.89 21.25
CA VAL A 6 -25.30 33.09 22.37
C VAL A 6 -25.66 31.63 22.02
N ALA A 7 -24.79 30.96 21.25
CA ALA A 7 -23.87 29.97 21.80
C ALA A 7 -24.54 28.58 21.84
N GLY A 8 -24.58 27.80 20.76
CA GLY A 8 -23.56 27.71 19.71
C GLY A 8 -22.27 27.05 20.21
N ILE A 9 -22.32 26.29 21.30
CA ILE A 9 -21.21 25.49 21.86
C ILE A 9 -21.91 24.42 22.70
N LEU A 10 -22.00 23.16 22.29
CA LEU A 10 -20.92 22.20 22.51
C LEU A 10 -21.32 20.87 21.84
N ALA A 11 -21.23 20.78 20.52
CA ALA A 11 -21.37 19.52 19.80
C ALA A 11 -20.29 19.38 18.72
N MET A 12 -19.05 19.67 19.10
CA MET A 12 -17.88 19.32 18.29
C MET A 12 -17.42 17.92 18.68
N ALA A 13 -18.20 16.91 18.28
CA ALA A 13 -17.70 15.56 18.13
C ALA A 13 -16.84 15.54 16.86
N LEU A 14 -15.55 15.87 17.02
CA LEU A 14 -14.53 15.73 15.99
C LEU A 14 -14.27 14.24 15.73
N ALA A 15 -15.20 13.59 15.05
CA ALA A 15 -14.96 12.30 14.41
C ALA A 15 -14.23 12.58 13.09
N SER A 16 -12.91 12.70 13.16
CA SER A 16 -12.03 12.77 12.00
C SER A 16 -12.05 11.43 11.25
N ALA A 17 -13.09 11.21 10.45
CA ALA A 17 -13.11 10.13 9.48
C ALA A 17 -12.05 10.45 8.42
N PHE A 18 -10.87 9.84 8.54
CA PHE A 18 -9.91 9.77 7.45
C PHE A 18 -10.59 9.00 6.30
N ALA A 19 -11.19 9.73 5.37
CA ALA A 19 -11.75 9.17 4.15
C ALA A 19 -10.58 8.69 3.27
N ILE A 20 -10.22 7.41 3.38
CA ILE A 20 -9.38 6.73 2.40
C ILE A 20 -10.24 6.64 1.13
N GLY A 21 -10.01 7.53 0.18
CA GLY A 21 -10.76 7.57 -1.07
C GLY A 21 -10.55 6.31 -1.94
N PRO A 22 -11.49 5.99 -2.83
CA PRO A 22 -11.47 4.78 -3.67
C PRO A 22 -10.18 4.62 -4.50
N ALA A 23 -9.57 5.74 -4.91
CA ALA A 23 -8.33 5.75 -5.70
C ALA A 23 -7.15 5.02 -5.02
N ALA A 24 -7.03 5.11 -3.68
CA ALA A 24 -5.96 4.42 -2.96
C ALA A 24 -6.18 2.90 -2.91
N ALA A 25 -7.44 2.47 -2.85
CA ALA A 25 -7.79 1.04 -2.86
C ALA A 25 -7.59 0.43 -4.27
N GLU A 26 -7.91 1.18 -5.31
CA GLU A 26 -7.70 0.76 -6.70
C GLU A 26 -6.21 0.62 -7.04
N ASP A 27 -5.37 1.56 -6.59
CA ASP A 27 -3.91 1.50 -6.74
C ASP A 27 -3.32 0.26 -6.05
N ALA A 28 -3.73 -0.01 -4.81
CA ALA A 28 -3.29 -1.20 -4.07
C ALA A 28 -3.72 -2.50 -4.78
N ALA A 29 -4.95 -2.56 -5.29
CA ALA A 29 -5.44 -3.71 -6.04
C ALA A 29 -4.68 -3.92 -7.37
N GLN A 30 -4.34 -2.85 -8.07
CA GLN A 30 -3.54 -2.94 -9.29
C GLN A 30 -2.10 -3.40 -9.00
N ALA A 31 -1.48 -2.89 -7.94
CA ALA A 31 -0.15 -3.33 -7.51
C ALA A 31 -0.14 -4.83 -7.18
N GLN A 32 -1.17 -5.33 -6.49
CA GLN A 32 -1.29 -6.75 -6.20
C GLN A 32 -1.42 -7.59 -7.48
N ARG A 33 -2.25 -7.18 -8.44
CA ARG A 33 -2.36 -7.87 -9.74
C ARG A 33 -1.03 -7.92 -10.50
N ASN A 34 -0.28 -6.82 -10.50
CA ASN A 34 1.02 -6.76 -11.17
C ASN A 34 2.04 -7.70 -10.49
N MET A 35 2.02 -7.78 -9.17
CA MET A 35 2.87 -8.70 -8.40
C MET A 35 2.56 -10.17 -8.71
N GLU A 36 1.28 -10.54 -8.76
CA GLU A 36 0.87 -11.90 -9.11
C GLU A 36 1.29 -12.29 -10.53
N ALA A 37 1.21 -11.35 -11.47
CA ALA A 37 1.68 -11.57 -12.85
C ALA A 37 3.20 -11.78 -12.89
N PHE A 38 3.97 -10.98 -12.16
CA PHE A 38 5.42 -11.13 -12.05
C PHE A 38 5.82 -12.50 -11.48
N LEU A 39 5.23 -12.91 -10.35
CA LEU A 39 5.54 -14.21 -9.72
C LEU A 39 5.16 -15.41 -10.60
N ARG A 40 4.16 -15.26 -11.47
CA ARG A 40 3.81 -16.28 -12.47
C ARG A 40 4.84 -16.38 -13.59
N ALA A 41 5.44 -15.26 -13.98
CA ALA A 41 6.52 -15.20 -14.98
C ALA A 41 7.86 -15.68 -14.40
N GLU A 42 8.10 -15.46 -13.11
CA GLU A 42 9.33 -15.80 -12.40
C GLU A 42 9.08 -16.85 -11.28
N PRO A 43 8.67 -18.09 -11.62
CA PRO A 43 8.25 -19.09 -10.63
C PRO A 43 9.39 -19.57 -9.70
N ALA A 44 10.64 -19.37 -10.11
CA ALA A 44 11.81 -19.71 -9.31
C ALA A 44 12.21 -18.59 -8.33
N CYS A 45 11.57 -17.41 -8.40
CA CYS A 45 11.99 -16.28 -7.59
C CYS A 45 11.63 -16.46 -6.11
N ALA A 46 12.63 -16.39 -5.25
CA ALA A 46 12.50 -16.50 -3.79
C ALA A 46 12.44 -15.13 -3.11
N GLU A 47 13.11 -14.14 -3.69
CA GLU A 47 13.13 -12.76 -3.22
C GLU A 47 13.14 -11.79 -4.40
N PHE A 48 12.36 -10.72 -4.27
CA PHE A 48 12.20 -9.70 -5.30
C PHE A 48 11.98 -8.32 -4.69
N THR A 49 12.09 -7.29 -5.51
CA THR A 49 11.90 -5.90 -5.08
C THR A 49 11.23 -5.06 -6.18
N ASP A 50 10.41 -4.09 -5.76
CA ASP A 50 9.92 -2.98 -6.60
C ASP A 50 10.74 -1.69 -6.41
N GLN A 51 11.96 -1.82 -5.86
CA GLN A 51 12.86 -0.76 -5.43
C GLN A 51 12.40 0.05 -4.19
N CYS A 52 11.24 -0.28 -3.62
CA CYS A 52 10.74 0.34 -2.40
C CYS A 52 10.58 -0.65 -1.25
N SER A 53 10.19 -1.88 -1.57
CA SER A 53 10.01 -2.99 -0.65
C SER A 53 10.88 -4.16 -1.07
N ILE A 54 11.35 -4.92 -0.10
CA ILE A 54 11.91 -6.24 -0.31
C ILE A 54 10.82 -7.25 0.04
N CYS A 55 10.53 -8.15 -0.89
CA CYS A 55 9.51 -9.16 -0.77
C CYS A 55 10.13 -10.56 -0.83
N LYS A 56 9.78 -11.42 0.12
CA LYS A 56 10.16 -12.83 0.14
C LYS A 56 8.96 -13.69 -0.16
N VAL A 57 9.14 -14.74 -0.95
CA VAL A 57 8.10 -15.72 -1.22
C VAL A 57 8.17 -16.82 -0.17
N GLU A 58 7.19 -16.85 0.74
CA GLU A 58 7.06 -17.86 1.79
C GLU A 58 5.73 -18.59 1.63
N ASN A 59 5.79 -19.92 1.51
CA ASN A 59 4.59 -20.77 1.30
C ASN A 59 3.70 -20.29 0.14
N GLY A 60 4.31 -19.81 -0.94
CA GLY A 60 3.60 -19.28 -2.12
C GLY A 60 2.97 -17.89 -1.93
N LYS A 61 3.28 -17.19 -0.83
CA LYS A 61 2.80 -15.82 -0.57
C LYS A 61 3.98 -14.87 -0.48
N ALA A 62 3.82 -13.68 -1.05
CA ALA A 62 4.78 -12.60 -0.91
C ALA A 62 4.62 -11.92 0.46
N ILE A 63 5.68 -11.92 1.26
CA ILE A 63 5.79 -11.20 2.52
C ILE A 63 6.77 -10.05 2.29
N CYS A 64 6.26 -8.82 2.34
CA CYS A 64 7.01 -7.62 1.95
C CYS A 64 7.30 -6.71 3.13
N SER A 65 8.45 -6.04 3.10
CA SER A 65 8.76 -4.95 4.02
C SER A 65 7.88 -3.72 3.76
N THR A 66 7.72 -2.88 4.78
CA THR A 66 7.11 -1.56 4.62
C THR A 66 8.00 -0.67 3.77
N PRO A 67 7.48 -0.05 2.69
CA PRO A 67 8.27 0.87 1.88
C PRO A 67 8.57 2.17 2.64
N SER A 68 9.72 2.78 2.33
CA SER A 68 10.09 4.10 2.86
C SER A 68 9.16 5.21 2.37
N ILE A 69 9.05 6.28 3.15
CA ILE A 69 8.24 7.46 2.81
C ILE A 69 8.73 8.04 1.48
N ALA A 70 7.78 8.39 0.60
CA ALA A 70 7.99 8.97 -0.72
C ALA A 70 8.74 8.09 -1.74
N CYS A 71 8.87 6.78 -1.49
CA CYS A 71 9.42 5.87 -2.48
C CYS A 71 8.44 5.66 -3.65
N ILE A 72 8.96 5.78 -4.88
CA ILE A 72 8.20 5.53 -6.10
C ILE A 72 8.53 4.12 -6.59
N ARG A 73 7.54 3.22 -6.48
CA ARG A 73 7.67 1.83 -6.94
C ARG A 73 7.98 1.78 -8.44
N LYS A 74 8.80 0.83 -8.83
CA LYS A 74 9.04 0.49 -10.24
C LYS A 74 8.68 -0.97 -10.50
N ASP A 75 9.00 -1.44 -11.70
CA ASP A 75 8.83 -2.84 -12.06
C ASP A 75 9.56 -3.77 -11.10
N TYR A 76 8.93 -4.91 -10.82
CA TYR A 76 9.49 -5.95 -9.96
C TYR A 76 10.73 -6.58 -10.60
N VAL A 77 11.75 -6.78 -9.79
CA VAL A 77 13.00 -7.44 -10.18
C VAL A 77 13.28 -8.57 -9.21
N CYS A 78 13.57 -9.77 -9.74
CA CYS A 78 14.01 -10.88 -8.90
C CYS A 78 15.45 -10.65 -8.44
N THR A 79 15.67 -10.68 -7.12
CA THR A 79 17.00 -10.49 -6.51
C THR A 79 17.63 -11.81 -6.10
N ARG A 80 16.83 -12.86 -5.90
CA ARG A 80 17.30 -14.21 -5.56
C ARG A 80 16.32 -15.28 -6.01
N LYS A 81 16.81 -16.36 -6.61
CA LYS A 81 16.00 -17.55 -6.94
C LYS A 81 16.14 -18.63 -5.87
N ASN A 82 15.26 -19.61 -5.91
CA ASN A 82 15.29 -20.77 -5.04
C ASN A 82 16.58 -21.58 -5.27
N GLY A 83 17.36 -21.81 -4.21
CA GLY A 83 18.56 -22.65 -4.25
C GLY A 83 19.88 -21.92 -4.55
N GLU A 84 19.86 -20.59 -4.68
CA GLU A 84 21.05 -19.72 -4.69
C GLU A 84 21.49 -19.31 -3.28
#